data_AF-G2QVR8-F1
#
_entry.id   AF-G2QVR8-F1
#
_cell.length_a   1.000
_cell.length_b   1.000
_cell.length_c   1.000
_cell.angle_alpha   90.00
_cell.angle_beta   90.00
_cell.angle_gamma   90.00
#
_symmetry.space_group_name_H-M   'P 1'
#
loop_
_entity.id
_entity.type
_entity.pdbx_description
1 polymer ?
#
loop_
_entity_poly.entity_id
_entity_poly.type
_entity_poly.pdbx_seq_one_letter_code
_entity_poly.pdbx_strand_id
1 'polypeptide(L)'
;FLVSSSILVAASPVFAKMLGPNFKEGRQLREARAAQGAIAGGETSLPPTIYLEEDDVLAMEFILSSIHFKADRFEASLTAEMIARIAVQSDKYNFHAALMPWIRSWCDVDRFPLDYFNKLRDMGYGILAAYRFRSPNLPAVSAAFAKDVPPNFAETWKQYELMAHLPEEVWSK
;
A
#
# COMPACT_ATOMS: atom_id res chain seq x y z
N PHE A 1 -1.97 -6.79 -13.64
CA PHE A 1 -1.61 -7.96 -12.81
C PHE A 1 -2.69 -9.04 -12.93
N LEU A 2 -2.32 -10.33 -12.93
CA LEU A 2 -3.30 -11.43 -12.82
C LEU A 2 -3.36 -11.92 -11.37
N VAL A 3 -4.54 -11.78 -10.76
CA VAL A 3 -4.78 -11.99 -9.33
C VAL A 3 -6.07 -12.80 -9.11
N SER A 4 -6.16 -13.48 -7.95
CA SER A 4 -7.39 -14.13 -7.53
C SER A 4 -8.29 -13.13 -6.79
N SER A 5 -9.50 -12.95 -7.30
CA SER A 5 -10.52 -12.13 -6.65
C SER A 5 -10.90 -12.65 -5.25
N SER A 6 -10.83 -13.97 -4.98
CA SER A 6 -11.16 -14.49 -3.66
C SER A 6 -10.15 -14.07 -2.58
N ILE A 7 -8.86 -14.10 -2.91
CA ILE A 7 -7.79 -13.64 -2.02
C ILE A 7 -7.89 -12.13 -1.83
N LEU A 8 -8.13 -11.37 -2.90
CA LEU A 8 -8.24 -9.92 -2.83
C LEU A 8 -9.40 -9.46 -1.93
N VAL A 9 -10.57 -10.12 -2.05
CA VAL A 9 -11.74 -9.90 -1.19
C VAL A 9 -11.46 -10.26 0.27
N ALA A 10 -10.72 -11.36 0.52
CA ALA A 10 -10.35 -11.75 1.87
C ALA A 10 -9.34 -10.80 2.51
N ALA A 11 -8.42 -10.23 1.73
CA ALA A 11 -7.35 -9.36 2.20
C ALA A 11 -7.77 -7.89 2.34
N SER A 12 -8.80 -7.43 1.62
CA SER A 12 -9.23 -6.03 1.59
C SER A 12 -10.75 -5.90 1.66
N PRO A 13 -11.29 -5.26 2.72
CA PRO A 13 -12.70 -4.90 2.80
C PRO A 13 -13.16 -3.97 1.66
N VAL A 14 -12.25 -3.14 1.14
CA VAL A 14 -12.55 -2.23 0.02
C VAL A 14 -12.77 -3.04 -1.25
N PHE A 15 -11.89 -3.98 -1.57
CA PHE A 15 -12.09 -4.89 -2.70
C PHE A 15 -13.26 -5.84 -2.48
N ALA A 16 -13.55 -6.27 -1.24
CA ALA A 16 -14.76 -7.02 -0.93
C ALA A 16 -16.03 -6.26 -1.34
N LYS A 17 -16.07 -4.95 -1.09
CA LYS A 17 -17.19 -4.09 -1.48
C LYS A 17 -17.21 -3.82 -2.98
N MET A 18 -16.07 -3.47 -3.59
CA MET A 18 -15.91 -3.17 -5.01
C MET A 18 -16.23 -4.37 -5.92
N LEU A 19 -15.85 -5.58 -5.52
CA LEU A 19 -16.13 -6.81 -6.26
C LEU A 19 -17.50 -7.43 -5.90
N GLY A 20 -18.25 -6.75 -5.03
CA GLY A 20 -19.60 -7.14 -4.61
C GLY A 20 -20.70 -6.85 -5.65
N PRO A 21 -21.98 -7.02 -5.28
CA PRO A 21 -23.09 -6.86 -6.21
C PRO A 21 -23.31 -5.44 -6.73
N ASN A 22 -22.99 -4.44 -5.91
CA ASN A 22 -23.45 -3.06 -6.09
C ASN A 22 -22.55 -2.22 -7.00
N PHE A 23 -21.35 -2.70 -7.29
CA PHE A 23 -20.34 -1.99 -8.08
C PHE A 23 -20.22 -2.55 -9.50
N LYS A 24 -19.75 -1.72 -10.42
CA LYS A 24 -19.62 -2.08 -11.85
C LYS A 24 -18.62 -3.22 -12.02
N GLU A 25 -17.51 -3.14 -11.31
CA GLU A 25 -16.40 -4.09 -11.28
C GLU A 25 -16.89 -5.48 -10.84
N GLY A 26 -17.68 -5.54 -9.77
CA GLY A 26 -18.27 -6.79 -9.30
C GLY A 26 -19.32 -7.37 -10.26
N ARG A 27 -20.12 -6.54 -10.94
CA ARG A 27 -21.03 -7.02 -12.02
C ARG A 27 -20.24 -7.63 -13.18
N GLN A 28 -19.23 -6.93 -13.68
CA GLN A 28 -18.33 -7.42 -14.72
C GLN A 28 -17.68 -8.76 -14.34
N LEU A 29 -17.23 -8.90 -13.08
CA LEU A 29 -16.65 -10.16 -12.60
C LEU A 29 -17.65 -11.32 -12.63
N ARG A 30 -18.92 -11.09 -12.28
CA ARG A 30 -19.95 -12.13 -12.32
C ARG A 30 -20.36 -12.50 -13.74
N GLU A 31 -20.52 -11.51 -14.61
CA GLU A 31 -20.82 -11.73 -16.02
C GLU A 31 -19.72 -12.55 -16.69
N ALA A 32 -18.45 -12.21 -16.43
CA ALA A 32 -17.31 -12.98 -16.95
C ALA A 32 -17.28 -14.42 -16.41
N ARG A 33 -17.58 -14.64 -15.12
CA ARG A 33 -17.67 -16.00 -14.55
C ARG A 33 -18.83 -16.80 -15.14
N ALA A 34 -19.98 -16.18 -15.37
CA ALA A 34 -21.14 -16.83 -15.99
C ALA A 34 -20.84 -17.21 -17.45
N ALA A 35 -20.15 -16.33 -18.19
CA ALA A 35 -19.69 -16.62 -19.55
C ALA A 35 -18.69 -17.79 -19.59
N GLN A 36 -17.75 -17.85 -18.64
CA GLN A 36 -16.78 -18.96 -18.52
C GLN A 36 -17.46 -20.31 -18.26
N GLY A 37 -18.49 -20.35 -17.41
CA GLY A 37 -19.25 -21.58 -17.13
C GLY A 37 -20.13 -22.06 -18.28
N ALA A 38 -20.45 -21.17 -19.23
CA ALA A 38 -21.33 -21.47 -20.37
C ALA A 38 -20.57 -22.01 -21.60
N ILE A 39 -19.25 -21.83 -21.69
CA ILE A 39 -18.43 -22.36 -22.78
C ILE A 39 -18.12 -23.83 -22.48
N ALA A 40 -19.02 -24.73 -22.89
CA ALA A 40 -18.83 -26.19 -22.83
C ALA A 40 -17.74 -26.72 -23.80
N GLY A 41 -16.90 -25.85 -24.37
CA GLY A 41 -16.02 -26.14 -25.51
C GLY A 41 -14.55 -25.73 -25.35
N GLY A 42 -14.06 -25.51 -24.13
CA GLY A 42 -12.61 -25.39 -23.87
C GLY A 42 -11.93 -24.07 -24.31
N GLU A 43 -12.67 -23.08 -24.83
CA GLU A 43 -12.12 -21.74 -25.06
C GLU A 43 -12.03 -20.96 -23.75
N THR A 44 -10.81 -20.78 -23.25
CA THR A 44 -10.51 -20.02 -22.05
C THR A 44 -10.73 -18.52 -22.30
N SER A 45 -11.90 -17.98 -21.96
CA SER A 45 -12.10 -16.52 -22.00
C SER A 45 -11.14 -15.85 -21.01
N LEU A 46 -10.46 -14.78 -21.42
CA LEU A 46 -9.57 -14.02 -20.55
C LEU A 46 -10.32 -13.50 -19.30
N PRO A 47 -9.68 -13.50 -18.12
CA PRO A 47 -10.25 -12.87 -16.93
C PRO A 47 -10.59 -11.39 -17.19
N PRO A 48 -11.65 -10.85 -16.56
CA PRO A 48 -12.01 -9.46 -16.73
C PRO A 48 -10.92 -8.54 -16.16
N THR A 49 -10.67 -7.43 -16.84
CA THR A 49 -9.71 -6.40 -16.42
C THR A 49 -10.42 -5.28 -15.68
N ILE A 50 -9.92 -4.91 -14.50
CA ILE A 50 -10.35 -3.75 -13.73
C ILE A 50 -9.22 -2.71 -13.80
N TYR A 51 -9.56 -1.48 -14.14
CA TYR A 51 -8.62 -0.36 -14.23
C TYR A 51 -8.67 0.47 -12.95
N LEU A 52 -7.49 0.71 -12.36
CA LEU A 52 -7.31 1.54 -11.17
C LEU A 52 -6.35 2.67 -11.54
N GLU A 53 -6.88 3.76 -12.09
CA GLU A 53 -6.09 4.79 -12.81
C GLU A 53 -5.19 5.65 -11.90
N GLU A 54 -5.54 5.77 -10.62
CA GLU A 54 -4.86 6.65 -9.65
C GLU A 54 -3.86 5.90 -8.76
N ASP A 55 -3.59 4.63 -9.05
CA ASP A 55 -2.79 3.79 -8.17
C ASP A 55 -1.32 3.74 -8.58
N ASP A 56 -0.45 3.69 -7.58
CA ASP A 56 0.97 3.45 -7.77
C ASP A 56 1.19 1.99 -8.18
N VAL A 57 1.68 1.79 -9.41
CA VAL A 57 1.84 0.47 -10.03
C VAL A 57 2.80 -0.42 -9.23
N LEU A 58 3.91 0.12 -8.74
CA LEU A 58 4.91 -0.66 -8.02
C LEU A 58 4.40 -1.03 -6.62
N ALA A 59 3.73 -0.10 -5.94
CA ALA A 59 3.18 -0.36 -4.62
C ALA A 59 2.08 -1.42 -4.70
N MET A 60 1.22 -1.33 -5.72
CA MET A 60 0.21 -2.35 -5.98
C MET A 60 0.84 -3.68 -6.38
N GLU A 61 1.93 -3.70 -7.15
CA GLU A 61 2.67 -4.93 -7.45
C GLU A 61 3.15 -5.62 -6.17
N PHE A 62 3.76 -4.87 -5.25
CA PHE A 62 4.21 -5.40 -3.97
C PHE A 62 3.04 -5.97 -3.15
N ILE A 63 1.96 -5.20 -2.99
CA ILE A 63 0.82 -5.60 -2.17
C ILE A 63 0.16 -6.85 -2.75
N LEU A 64 -0.14 -6.83 -4.04
CA LEU A 64 -0.79 -7.95 -4.73
C LEU A 64 0.12 -9.18 -4.69
N SER A 65 1.41 -9.03 -4.96
CA SER A 65 2.33 -10.16 -4.90
C SER A 65 2.42 -10.74 -3.48
N SER A 66 2.43 -9.88 -2.46
CA SER A 66 2.49 -10.27 -1.04
C SER A 66 1.26 -11.08 -0.61
N ILE A 67 0.03 -10.59 -0.88
CA ILE A 67 -1.20 -11.32 -0.49
C ILE A 67 -1.41 -12.60 -1.30
N HIS A 68 -0.76 -12.71 -2.47
CA HIS A 68 -0.77 -13.89 -3.32
C HIS A 68 0.42 -14.84 -3.10
N PHE A 69 1.26 -14.60 -2.09
CA PHE A 69 2.44 -15.41 -1.78
C PHE A 69 3.44 -15.54 -2.95
N LYS A 70 3.57 -14.49 -3.77
CA LYS A 70 4.51 -14.38 -4.89
C LYS A 70 5.71 -13.52 -4.51
N ALA A 71 6.43 -13.96 -3.48
CA ALA A 71 7.55 -13.20 -2.89
C ALA A 71 8.77 -13.06 -3.83
N ASP A 72 8.82 -13.85 -4.91
CA ASP A 72 9.82 -13.79 -5.97
C ASP A 72 9.68 -12.56 -6.88
N ARG A 73 8.60 -11.78 -6.73
CA ARG A 73 8.24 -10.69 -7.64
C ARG A 73 8.61 -9.29 -7.15
N PHE A 74 9.21 -9.17 -5.97
CA PHE A 74 9.66 -7.89 -5.45
C PHE A 74 11.00 -8.03 -4.74
N GLU A 75 11.75 -6.93 -4.68
CA GLU A 75 13.06 -6.91 -4.04
C GLU A 75 12.97 -7.16 -2.53
N ALA A 76 13.98 -7.84 -1.98
CA ALA A 76 14.03 -8.13 -0.54
C ALA A 76 14.22 -6.88 0.32
N SER A 77 14.84 -5.83 -0.24
CA SER A 77 15.13 -4.56 0.42
C SER A 77 14.38 -3.43 -0.27
N LEU A 78 13.38 -2.86 0.39
CA LEU A 78 12.66 -1.70 -0.12
C LEU A 78 13.27 -0.41 0.40
N THR A 79 13.18 0.68 -0.38
CA THR A 79 13.54 2.03 0.08
C THR A 79 12.45 2.62 0.99
N ALA A 80 12.80 3.65 1.76
CA ALA A 80 11.84 4.40 2.58
C ALA A 80 10.66 4.93 1.76
N GLU A 81 10.94 5.47 0.58
CA GLU A 81 9.93 5.99 -0.35
C GLU A 81 8.96 4.89 -0.79
N MET A 82 9.50 3.72 -1.16
CA MET A 82 8.69 2.60 -1.62
C MET A 82 7.76 2.09 -0.51
N ILE A 83 8.26 2.01 0.73
CA ILE A 83 7.44 1.65 1.89
C ILE A 83 6.32 2.68 2.11
N ALA A 84 6.60 3.97 1.99
CA ALA A 84 5.59 5.02 2.14
C ALA A 84 4.52 4.95 1.03
N ARG A 85 4.91 4.67 -0.23
CA ARG A 85 3.96 4.42 -1.34
C ARG A 85 3.06 3.22 -1.05
N ILE A 86 3.62 2.13 -0.54
CA ILE A 86 2.86 0.95 -0.09
C ILE A 86 1.89 1.33 1.04
N ALA A 87 2.32 2.17 1.99
CA ALA A 87 1.47 2.61 3.08
C ALA A 87 0.24 3.39 2.59
N VAL A 88 0.42 4.29 1.60
CA VAL A 88 -0.68 5.04 0.99
C VAL A 88 -1.68 4.10 0.32
N GLN A 89 -1.22 3.15 -0.51
CA GLN A 89 -2.11 2.19 -1.17
C GLN A 89 -2.76 1.21 -0.18
N SER A 90 -2.02 0.80 0.86
CA SER A 90 -2.54 -0.03 1.94
C SER A 90 -3.65 0.67 2.72
N ASP A 91 -3.53 1.97 2.99
CA ASP A 91 -4.60 2.73 3.65
C ASP A 91 -5.81 2.90 2.73
N LYS A 92 -5.60 3.23 1.44
CA LYS A 92 -6.65 3.36 0.42
C LYS A 92 -7.53 2.11 0.32
N TYR A 93 -6.91 0.93 0.27
CA TYR A 93 -7.61 -0.35 0.12
C TYR A 93 -7.78 -1.14 1.43
N ASN A 94 -7.32 -0.59 2.55
CA ASN A 94 -7.36 -1.23 3.86
C ASN A 94 -6.70 -2.63 3.91
N PHE A 95 -5.44 -2.72 3.48
CA PHE A 95 -4.63 -3.96 3.51
C PHE A 95 -3.85 -4.17 4.82
N HIS A 96 -4.09 -3.36 5.85
CA HIS A 96 -3.35 -3.38 7.13
C HIS A 96 -3.18 -4.78 7.73
N ALA A 97 -4.27 -5.54 7.82
CA ALA A 97 -4.23 -6.88 8.41
C ALA A 97 -3.40 -7.86 7.56
N ALA A 98 -3.53 -7.77 6.23
CA ALA A 98 -2.80 -8.63 5.30
C ALA A 98 -1.30 -8.32 5.27
N LEU A 99 -0.92 -7.06 5.47
CA LEU A 99 0.48 -6.61 5.44
C LEU A 99 1.14 -6.54 6.83
N MET A 100 0.44 -6.96 7.88
CA MET A 100 0.90 -6.86 9.27
C MET A 100 2.33 -7.41 9.52
N PRO A 101 2.77 -8.53 8.92
CA PRO A 101 4.14 -9.01 9.09
C PRO A 101 5.20 -7.99 8.67
N TRP A 102 4.97 -7.27 7.57
CA TRP A 102 5.88 -6.25 7.06
C TRP A 102 5.76 -4.94 7.84
N ILE A 103 4.53 -4.51 8.14
CA ILE A 103 4.26 -3.28 8.89
C ILE A 103 5.01 -3.26 10.23
N ARG A 104 5.08 -4.40 10.93
CA ARG A 104 5.83 -4.51 12.19
C ARG A 104 7.32 -4.23 12.02
N SER A 105 7.92 -4.63 10.90
CA SER A 105 9.33 -4.37 10.63
C SER A 105 9.56 -2.96 10.09
N TRP A 106 8.63 -2.42 9.32
CA TRP A 106 8.76 -1.08 8.74
C TRP A 106 8.39 0.04 9.73
N CYS A 107 7.57 -0.25 10.73
CA CYS A 107 7.25 0.70 11.80
C CYS A 107 8.14 0.46 13.03
N ASP A 108 9.41 0.18 12.79
CA ASP A 108 10.47 -0.01 13.78
C ASP A 108 11.62 0.93 13.39
N VAL A 109 12.02 1.78 14.34
CA VAL A 109 13.04 2.84 14.14
C VAL A 109 14.38 2.24 13.74
N ASP A 110 14.72 1.07 14.28
CA ASP A 110 16.02 0.44 14.06
C ASP A 110 16.08 -0.34 12.74
N ARG A 111 14.92 -0.56 12.11
CA ARG A 111 14.79 -1.37 10.88
C ARG A 111 14.33 -0.58 9.67
N PHE A 112 13.82 0.63 9.87
CA PHE A 112 13.36 1.45 8.76
C PHE A 112 14.55 1.89 7.90
N PRO A 113 14.49 1.74 6.56
CA PRO A 113 15.64 1.94 5.67
C PRO A 113 15.89 3.43 5.42
N LEU A 114 16.59 4.08 6.35
CA LEU A 114 17.03 5.46 6.21
C LEU A 114 18.28 5.53 5.34
N ASP A 115 18.21 6.22 4.19
CA ASP A 115 19.38 6.56 3.40
C ASP A 115 20.15 7.72 4.07
N TYR A 116 21.48 7.61 4.12
CA TYR A 116 22.33 8.61 4.78
C TYR A 116 22.21 9.99 4.13
N PHE A 117 22.17 10.06 2.80
CA PHE A 117 22.10 11.31 2.06
C PHE A 117 20.69 11.92 2.03
N ASN A 118 19.67 11.10 2.25
CA ASN A 118 18.27 11.53 2.23
C ASN A 118 17.57 11.36 3.59
N LYS A 119 18.34 11.31 4.69
CA LYS A 119 17.85 10.97 6.03
C LYS A 119 16.61 11.77 6.45
N LEU A 120 16.59 13.08 6.20
CA LEU A 120 15.46 13.94 6.56
C LEU A 120 14.18 13.61 5.80
N ARG A 121 14.28 13.33 4.49
CA ARG A 121 13.15 12.89 3.68
C ARG A 121 12.64 11.54 4.15
N ASP A 122 13.56 10.60 4.37
CA ASP A 122 13.22 9.23 4.72
C ASP A 122 12.59 9.14 6.12
N MET A 123 12.98 10.01 7.06
CA MET A 123 12.28 10.18 8.33
C MET A 123 10.82 10.61 8.13
N GLY A 124 10.56 11.55 7.22
CA GLY A 124 9.21 11.95 6.82
C GLY A 124 8.41 10.77 6.28
N TYR A 125 9.02 9.97 5.39
CA TYR A 125 8.41 8.75 4.86
C TYR A 125 8.13 7.70 5.92
N GLY A 126 9.01 7.52 6.92
CA GLY A 126 8.74 6.58 8.01
C GLY A 126 7.60 7.02 8.92
N ILE A 127 7.47 8.32 9.20
CA ILE A 127 6.30 8.86 9.93
C ILE A 127 5.03 8.69 9.10
N LEU A 128 5.08 9.02 7.81
CA LEU A 128 3.97 8.83 6.89
C LEU A 128 3.54 7.37 6.81
N ALA A 129 4.49 6.45 6.67
CA ALA A 129 4.22 5.03 6.64
C ALA A 129 3.57 4.56 7.93
N ALA A 130 4.13 4.89 9.09
CA ALA A 130 3.55 4.53 10.38
C ALA A 130 2.14 5.09 10.57
N TYR A 131 1.89 6.33 10.11
CA TYR A 131 0.57 6.96 10.15
C TYR A 131 -0.43 6.24 9.24
N ARG A 132 -0.08 6.05 7.96
CA ARG A 132 -0.98 5.43 6.97
C ARG A 132 -1.23 3.96 7.25
N PHE A 133 -0.25 3.23 7.78
CA PHE A 133 -0.46 1.87 8.27
C PHE A 133 -1.24 1.80 9.59
N ARG A 134 -1.60 2.94 10.20
CA ARG A 134 -2.26 3.01 11.52
C ARG A 134 -1.49 2.20 12.56
N SER A 135 -0.16 2.29 12.48
CA SER A 135 0.73 1.49 13.29
C SER A 135 0.64 1.92 14.75
N PRO A 136 0.53 0.98 15.71
CA PRO A 136 0.59 1.32 17.13
C PRO A 136 1.95 1.93 17.53
N ASN A 137 2.99 1.74 16.71
CA ASN A 137 4.33 2.27 16.94
C ASN A 137 4.51 3.72 16.45
N LEU A 138 3.49 4.35 15.85
CA LEU A 138 3.59 5.72 15.36
C LEU A 138 4.16 6.71 16.41
N PRO A 139 3.72 6.71 17.69
CA PRO A 139 4.30 7.62 18.69
C PRO A 139 5.80 7.40 18.90
N ALA A 140 6.27 6.15 18.88
CA ALA A 140 7.68 5.82 19.06
C ALA A 140 8.51 6.24 17.86
N VAL A 141 8.03 5.95 16.64
CA VAL A 141 8.69 6.37 15.38
C VAL A 141 8.78 7.89 15.29
N SER A 142 7.66 8.58 15.54
CA SER A 142 7.60 10.04 15.53
C SER A 142 8.55 10.66 16.56
N ALA A 143 8.53 10.20 17.81
CA ALA A 143 9.40 10.73 18.86
C ALA A 143 10.89 10.46 18.61
N ALA A 144 11.23 9.32 17.99
CA ALA A 144 12.61 9.01 17.64
C ALA A 144 13.13 9.93 16.54
N PHE A 145 12.37 10.09 15.45
CA PHE A 145 12.80 10.92 14.33
C PHE A 145 12.76 12.41 14.65
N ALA A 146 11.80 12.88 15.45
CA ALA A 146 11.70 14.28 15.85
C ALA A 146 12.97 14.84 16.53
N LYS A 147 13.81 13.99 17.14
CA LYS A 147 15.08 14.41 17.75
C LYS A 147 16.13 14.88 16.74
N ASP A 148 16.06 14.36 15.52
CA ASP A 148 17.05 14.57 14.46
C ASP A 148 16.55 15.53 13.37
N VAL A 149 15.29 15.96 13.46
CA VAL A 149 14.62 16.79 12.46
C VAL A 149 14.92 18.28 12.76
N PRO A 150 15.46 19.06 11.80
CA PRO A 150 15.76 20.48 12.01
C PRO A 150 14.49 21.34 12.06
N PRO A 151 14.48 22.51 12.72
CA PRO A 151 13.26 23.32 12.90
C PRO A 151 12.51 23.72 11.61
N ASN A 152 13.20 23.84 10.47
CA ASN A 152 12.62 24.25 9.19
C ASN A 152 12.30 23.06 8.25
N PHE A 153 12.28 21.83 8.78
CA PHE A 153 12.07 20.61 7.99
C PHE A 153 10.78 20.61 7.15
N ALA A 154 9.75 21.29 7.62
CA ALA A 154 8.46 21.47 6.95
C ALA A 154 8.60 21.94 5.50
N GLU A 155 9.49 22.91 5.25
CA GLU A 155 9.73 23.47 3.90
C GLU A 155 10.34 22.43 2.97
N THR A 156 11.18 21.54 3.51
CA THR A 156 11.79 20.44 2.77
C THR A 156 10.75 19.36 2.49
N TRP A 157 9.94 18.97 3.48
CA TRP A 157 8.93 17.92 3.32
C TRP A 157 7.84 18.29 2.31
N LYS A 158 7.44 19.57 2.25
CA LYS A 158 6.47 20.08 1.26
C LYS A 158 6.91 19.89 -0.20
N GLN A 159 8.20 19.68 -0.45
CA GLN A 159 8.73 19.46 -1.81
C GLN A 159 8.47 18.04 -2.32
N TYR A 160 8.18 17.09 -1.42
CA TYR A 160 7.94 15.70 -1.77
C TYR A 160 6.43 15.43 -1.85
N GLU A 161 5.94 15.13 -3.05
CA GLU A 161 4.51 14.89 -3.32
C GLU A 161 3.88 13.89 -2.34
N LEU A 162 4.59 12.81 -2.03
CA LEU A 162 4.10 11.77 -1.14
C LEU A 162 3.80 12.29 0.28
N MET A 163 4.47 13.35 0.72
CA MET A 163 4.23 13.98 2.02
C MET A 163 2.88 14.71 2.09
N ALA A 164 2.24 15.02 0.97
CA ALA A 164 0.87 15.55 0.95
C ALA A 164 -0.15 14.57 1.57
N HIS A 165 0.20 13.28 1.68
CA HIS A 165 -0.60 12.28 2.38
C HIS A 165 -0.41 12.29 3.90
N LEU A 166 0.47 13.12 4.47
CA LEU A 166 0.60 13.28 5.91
C LEU A 166 -0.18 14.53 6.35
N PRO A 167 -1.19 14.42 7.23
CA PRO A 167 -1.92 15.60 7.69
C PRO A 167 -0.97 16.62 8.35
N GLU A 168 -1.20 17.91 8.11
CA GLU A 168 -0.34 18.98 8.63
C GLU A 168 -0.24 18.93 10.15
N GLU A 169 -1.32 18.53 10.83
CA GLU A 169 -1.39 18.45 12.30
C GLU A 169 -0.40 17.43 12.89
N VAL A 170 0.09 16.49 12.09
CA VAL A 170 1.07 15.48 12.51
C VAL A 170 2.48 16.06 12.60
N TRP A 171 2.77 17.16 11.90
CA TRP A 171 4.12 17.72 11.81
C TRP A 171 4.22 19.25 11.98
N SER A 172 3.11 19.99 12.09
CA SER A 172 3.11 21.45 12.20
C SER A 172 3.04 22.00 13.64
N LYS A 173 3.60 21.31 14.64
CA LYS A 173 3.63 21.82 16.04
C LYS A 173 4.86 22.65 16.35
#